data_AF-A0A0G0LWG2-F1
#
_entry.id   AF-A0A0G0LWG2-F1
#
_cell.length_a   1.000
_cell.length_b   1.000
_cell.length_c   1.000
_cell.angle_alpha   90.00
_cell.angle_beta   90.00
_cell.angle_gamma   90.00
#
_symmetry.space_group_name_H-M   'P 1'
#
loop_
_entity.id
_entity.type
_entity.pdbx_description
1 polymer ?
#
loop_
_entity_poly.entity_id
_entity_poly.type
_entity_poly.pdbx_seq_one_letter_code
_entity_poly.pdbx_strand_id
1 'polypeptide(L)'
;MKFKYRHAILGGTFDYLHAGHKRFINEACRTSEKVTIGLTTEKLLKQKIHKDAVQGYKARGKALKKYLKSKARLNKVSIIPLMNIVGAGFEKVQSKDTPKV
;
A
#
# COMPACT_ATOMS: atom_id res chain seq x y z
N MET A 1 -1.43 -12.06 21.94
CA MET A 1 -1.94 -12.55 20.64
C MET A 1 -0.76 -13.08 19.83
N LYS A 2 -0.86 -14.26 19.21
CA LYS A 2 0.20 -14.84 18.36
C LYS A 2 -0.18 -14.62 16.89
N PHE A 3 0.61 -13.84 16.15
CA PHE A 3 0.43 -13.65 14.71
C PHE A 3 1.03 -14.83 13.93
N LYS A 4 0.45 -15.19 12.78
CA LYS A 4 0.99 -16.24 11.90
C LYS A 4 2.31 -15.80 11.24
N TYR A 5 2.41 -14.51 10.92
CA TYR A 5 3.59 -13.92 10.29
C TYR A 5 4.10 -12.70 11.09
N ARG A 6 5.41 -12.48 11.07
CA ARG A 6 6.03 -11.29 11.67
C ARG A 6 5.80 -10.05 10.83
N HIS A 7 5.81 -10.18 9.51
CA HIS A 7 5.65 -9.05 8.60
C HIS A 7 5.03 -9.52 7.29
N ALA A 8 3.98 -8.83 6.83
CA ALA A 8 3.45 -8.96 5.49
C ALA A 8 3.73 -7.69 4.67
N ILE A 9 4.00 -7.87 3.38
CA ILE A 9 4.21 -6.79 2.42
C ILE A 9 3.15 -6.94 1.32
N LEU A 10 2.38 -5.89 1.09
CA LEU A 10 1.38 -5.81 0.02
C LEU A 10 1.85 -4.80 -1.01
N GLY A 11 1.63 -5.06 -2.30
CA GLY A 11 1.90 -4.11 -3.37
C GLY A 11 0.66 -3.95 -4.26
N GLY A 12 0.33 -2.72 -4.64
CA GLY A 12 -0.81 -2.48 -5.52
C GLY A 12 -1.06 -1.02 -5.84
N THR A 13 -1.87 -0.78 -6.86
CA THR A 13 -2.33 0.57 -7.20
C THR A 13 -3.37 1.06 -6.21
N PHE A 14 -4.23 0.18 -5.69
CA PHE A 14 -5.31 0.55 -4.76
C PHE A 14 -6.20 1.67 -5.31
N ASP A 15 -6.46 1.65 -6.62
CA ASP A 15 -7.40 2.54 -7.26
C ASP A 15 -8.83 2.20 -6.84
N TYR A 16 -9.67 3.22 -6.65
CA TYR A 16 -11.06 3.10 -6.17
C TYR A 16 -11.24 1.96 -5.15
N LEU A 17 -10.76 2.16 -3.92
CA LEU A 17 -10.62 1.12 -2.88
C LEU A 17 -11.88 0.24 -2.67
N HIS A 18 -12.03 -0.78 -3.50
CA HIS A 18 -13.19 -1.66 -3.58
C HIS A 18 -13.03 -2.88 -2.66
N ALA A 19 -14.05 -3.75 -2.65
CA ALA A 19 -14.12 -4.89 -1.73
C ALA A 19 -12.90 -5.82 -1.80
N GLY A 20 -12.32 -6.01 -3.00
CA GLY A 20 -11.12 -6.83 -3.20
C GLY A 20 -9.92 -6.30 -2.44
N HIS A 21 -9.59 -5.02 -2.61
CA HIS A 21 -8.52 -4.35 -1.86
C HIS A 21 -8.75 -4.44 -0.34
N LYS A 22 -9.99 -4.18 0.10
CA LYS A 22 -10.35 -4.23 1.52
C LYS A 22 -10.12 -5.62 2.11
N ARG A 23 -10.54 -6.69 1.41
CA ARG A 23 -10.34 -8.07 1.84
C ARG A 23 -8.85 -8.41 1.93
N PHE A 24 -8.07 -8.02 0.93
CA PHE A 24 -6.63 -8.27 0.90
C PHE A 24 -5.89 -7.60 2.07
N ILE A 25 -6.19 -6.32 2.32
CA ILE A 25 -5.62 -5.55 3.44
C ILE A 25 -6.05 -6.15 4.79
N ASN A 26 -7.34 -6.50 4.93
CA ASN A 26 -7.86 -7.06 6.17
C ASN A 26 -7.18 -8.40 6.51
N GLU A 27 -6.97 -9.26 5.52
CA GLU A 27 -6.32 -10.54 5.75
C GLU A 27 -4.87 -10.36 6.21
N ALA A 28 -4.11 -9.47 5.57
CA ALA A 28 -2.76 -9.14 6.02
C ALA A 28 -2.71 -8.59 7.46
N CYS A 29 -3.67 -7.72 7.82
CA CYS A 29 -3.80 -7.21 9.18
C CYS A 29 -4.28 -8.29 10.17
N ARG A 30 -4.97 -9.34 9.71
CA ARG A 30 -5.40 -10.43 10.58
C ARG A 30 -4.26 -11.39 10.89
N THR A 31 -3.40 -11.67 9.91
CA THR A 31 -2.39 -12.73 10.01
C THR A 31 -1.02 -12.26 10.46
N SER A 32 -0.73 -10.95 10.41
CA SER A 32 0.64 -10.44 10.50
C SER A 32 0.81 -9.34 11.55
N GLU A 33 1.91 -9.40 12.31
CA GLU A 33 2.24 -8.42 13.35
C GLU A 33 2.51 -7.01 12.78
N LYS A 34 3.22 -6.95 11.65
CA LYS A 34 3.50 -5.73 10.88
C LYS A 34 2.98 -5.87 9.44
N VAL A 35 2.52 -4.76 8.85
CA VAL A 35 2.12 -4.72 7.44
C VAL A 35 2.78 -3.52 6.74
N THR A 36 3.43 -3.74 5.61
CA THR A 36 3.87 -2.66 4.72
C THR A 36 3.04 -2.69 3.46
N ILE A 37 2.42 -1.58 3.08
CA ILE A 37 1.67 -1.43 1.84
C ILE A 37 2.45 -0.54 0.89
N GLY A 38 2.94 -1.12 -0.19
CA GLY A 38 3.50 -0.41 -1.32
C GLY A 38 2.39 0.12 -2.23
N LEU A 39 2.25 1.44 -2.29
CA LEU A 39 1.31 2.15 -3.15
C LEU A 39 2.01 2.59 -4.44
N THR A 40 1.55 2.11 -5.60
CA THR A 40 2.18 2.45 -6.87
C THR A 40 2.10 3.95 -7.16
N THR A 41 3.23 4.55 -7.54
CA THR A 41 3.29 5.93 -8.03
C THR A 41 2.95 6.00 -9.52
N GLU A 42 2.75 7.21 -10.01
CA GLU A 42 2.53 7.54 -11.41
C GLU A 42 3.67 7.02 -12.31
N LYS A 43 4.90 6.93 -11.79
CA LYS A 43 6.06 6.37 -12.51
C LYS A 43 5.83 4.91 -12.93
N LEU A 44 5.19 4.10 -12.08
CA LEU A 44 4.84 2.72 -12.39
C LEU A 44 3.61 2.62 -13.29
N LEU A 45 2.69 3.58 -13.17
CA LEU A 45 1.48 3.65 -14.01
C LEU A 45 1.83 4.03 -15.45
N LYS A 46 2.89 4.83 -15.66
CA LYS A 46 3.93 4.76 -16.72
C LYS A 46 3.75 3.73 -17.86
N GLN A 47 3.52 2.48 -17.51
CA GLN A 47 3.54 1.37 -18.47
C GLN A 47 2.15 0.78 -18.79
N LYS A 48 1.06 1.35 -18.26
CA LYS A 48 -0.30 0.85 -18.48
C LYS A 48 -1.08 1.71 -19.48
N ILE A 49 -1.99 1.06 -20.22
CA ILE A 49 -2.71 1.61 -21.38
C ILE A 49 -3.81 2.62 -20.97
N HIS A 50 -4.17 2.74 -19.68
CA HIS A 50 -5.24 3.62 -19.19
C HIS A 50 -4.85 4.42 -17.92
N LYS A 51 -3.80 5.24 -18.00
CA LYS A 51 -3.29 5.99 -16.83
C LYS A 51 -4.24 7.08 -16.35
N ASP A 52 -4.93 7.72 -17.28
CA ASP A 52 -5.79 8.87 -17.00
C ASP A 52 -7.11 8.46 -16.31
N ALA A 53 -7.42 7.16 -16.30
CA ALA A 53 -8.56 6.59 -15.60
C ALA A 53 -8.28 6.29 -14.11
N VAL A 54 -7.02 6.38 -13.67
CA VAL A 54 -6.60 6.02 -12.31
C VAL A 54 -6.53 7.25 -11.42
N GLN A 55 -7.00 7.14 -10.17
CA GLN A 55 -6.90 8.23 -9.20
C GLN A 55 -5.43 8.62 -8.94
N GLY A 56 -5.16 9.92 -8.75
CA GLY A 56 -3.81 10.40 -8.41
C GLY A 56 -3.27 9.75 -7.12
N TYR A 57 -1.95 9.60 -7.01
CA TYR A 57 -1.29 8.93 -5.87
C TYR A 57 -1.72 9.49 -4.51
N LYS A 58 -1.84 10.82 -4.38
CA LYS A 58 -2.33 11.45 -3.15
C LYS A 58 -3.76 11.05 -2.80
N ALA A 59 -4.65 10.96 -3.79
CA ALA A 59 -6.05 10.57 -3.58
C ALA A 59 -6.15 9.11 -3.10
N ARG A 60 -5.42 8.20 -3.77
CA ARG A 60 -5.34 6.78 -3.37
C ARG A 60 -4.72 6.61 -1.98
N GLY A 61 -3.64 7.34 -1.70
CA GLY A 61 -3.00 7.36 -0.38
C GLY A 61 -3.94 7.84 0.73
N LYS A 62 -4.70 8.92 0.48
CA LYS A 62 -5.70 9.44 1.43
C LYS A 62 -6.83 8.44 1.66
N ALA A 63 -7.35 7.81 0.61
CA ALA A 63 -8.38 6.78 0.73
C ALA A 63 -7.90 5.58 1.54
N LEU A 64 -6.67 5.12 1.28
CA LEU A 64 -6.05 4.01 2.00
C LEU A 64 -5.82 4.36 3.48
N LYS A 65 -5.27 5.54 3.78
CA LYS A 65 -5.11 6.03 5.16
C LYS A 65 -6.44 6.13 5.89
N LYS A 66 -7.49 6.67 5.24
CA LYS A 66 -8.83 6.78 5.82
C LYS A 66 -9.38 5.39 6.15
N TYR A 67 -9.22 4.43 5.25
CA TYR A 67 -9.66 3.06 5.47
C TYR A 67 -8.90 2.35 6.59
N LEU A 68 -7.58 2.55 6.70
CA LEU A 68 -6.77 1.96 7.77
C LEU A 68 -7.08 2.58 9.13
N LYS A 69 -7.31 3.89 9.20
CA LYS A 69 -7.69 4.59 10.44
C LYS A 69 -9.02 4.09 11.02
N SER A 70 -9.95 3.63 10.19
CA SER A 70 -11.23 3.10 10.68
C SER A 70 -11.14 1.66 11.21
N LYS A 71 -9.95 1.05 11.23
CA LYS A 71 -9.74 -0.29 11.76
C LYS A 71 -9.21 -0.23 13.19
N ALA A 72 -9.98 -0.79 14.13
CA ALA A 72 -9.68 -0.82 15.56
C ALA A 72 -8.39 -1.60 15.92
N ARG A 73 -7.88 -2.43 15.00
CA ARG A 73 -6.59 -3.11 15.14
C ARG A 73 -5.54 -2.39 14.29
N LEU A 74 -4.92 -1.37 14.87
CA LEU A 74 -3.72 -0.75 14.34
C LEU A 74 -2.55 -1.73 14.54
N ASN A 75 -2.46 -2.74 13.69
CA ASN A 75 -1.16 -3.34 13.44
C ASN A 75 -0.22 -2.21 13.00
N LYS A 76 1.10 -2.39 13.14
CA LYS A 76 2.06 -1.41 12.62
C LYS A 76 1.99 -1.42 11.09
N VAL A 77 1.04 -0.66 10.52
CA VAL A 77 0.82 -0.52 9.09
C VAL A 77 1.55 0.70 8.59
N SER A 78 2.47 0.53 7.64
CA SER A 78 3.12 1.63 6.93
C SER A 78 2.73 1.62 5.46
N ILE A 79 2.59 2.81 4.87
CA ILE A 79 2.41 2.98 3.42
C ILE A 79 3.73 3.53 2.87
N ILE A 80 4.27 2.87 1.84
CA ILE A 80 5.47 3.32 1.13
C ILE A 80 5.14 3.53 -0.35
N PRO A 81 5.69 4.55 -1.02
CA PRO A 81 5.59 4.66 -2.48
C PRO A 81 6.32 3.49 -3.15
N LEU A 82 5.73 2.93 -4.20
CA LEU A 82 6.40 2.04 -5.14
C LEU A 82 6.67 2.77 -6.45
N MET A 83 7.94 2.90 -6.82
CA MET A 83 8.37 3.64 -8.02
C MET A 83 8.83 2.73 -9.16
N ASN A 84 9.12 1.47 -8.87
CA ASN A 84 9.76 0.48 -9.72
C ASN A 84 9.18 -0.91 -9.42
N ILE A 85 9.17 -1.80 -10.43
CA ILE A 85 8.64 -3.19 -10.33
C ILE A 85 9.54 -4.08 -9.45
N VAL A 86 10.77 -3.63 -9.16
CA VAL A 86 11.71 -4.32 -8.28
C VAL A 86 11.04 -4.48 -6.92
N GLY A 87 10.77 -5.73 -6.53
CA GLY A 87 10.01 -6.05 -5.33
C GLY A 87 10.56 -5.31 -4.11
N ALA A 88 9.67 -4.73 -3.32
CA ALA A 88 9.98 -3.96 -2.10
C ALA A 88 10.75 -4.73 -1.01
N GLY A 89 11.27 -5.92 -1.32
CA GLY A 89 12.21 -6.67 -0.49
C GLY A 89 13.67 -6.21 -0.61
N PHE A 90 14.05 -5.39 -1.60
CA PHE A 90 15.48 -5.15 -1.89
C PHE A 90 16.01 -3.70 -1.78
N GLU A 91 15.18 -2.66 -1.69
CA GLU A 91 15.70 -1.29 -1.54
C GLU A 91 15.19 -0.64 -0.25
N LYS A 92 16.14 -0.28 0.64
CA LYS A 92 15.90 0.71 1.69
C LYS A 92 15.57 2.03 0.99
N VAL A 93 14.30 2.37 0.89
CA VAL A 93 13.87 3.63 0.27
C VAL A 93 14.43 4.80 1.08
N GLN A 94 15.38 5.53 0.48
CA GLN A 94 15.98 6.74 1.04
C GLN A 94 14.90 7.83 1.16
N SER A 95 14.81 8.46 2.33
CA SER A 95 13.72 9.36 2.75
C SER A 95 13.57 10.69 1.99
N LYS A 96 14.44 10.99 1.02
CA LYS A 96 14.52 12.32 0.38
C LYS A 96 13.66 12.48 -0.88
N ASP A 97 13.36 11.41 -1.61
CA ASP A 97 12.63 11.49 -2.90
C ASP A 97 11.19 10.95 -2.84
N THR A 98 10.72 10.53 -1.66
CA THR A 98 9.40 9.92 -1.52
C THR A 98 8.27 10.95 -1.49
N PRO A 99 7.30 10.88 -2.43
CA PRO A 99 6.11 11.72 -2.36
C PRO A 99 5.30 11.37 -1.10
N LYS A 100 5.03 12.38 -0.28
CA LYS A 100 4.21 12.25 0.92
C LYS A 100 2.75 12.02 0.52
N VAL A 101 2.20 10.90 0.99
CA VAL A 101 0.75 10.61 1.04
C VAL A 101 0.08 11.44 2.13
#